data_AF-A0A0F8Y4A3-F1
#
_entry.id   AF-A0A0F8Y4A3-F1
#
_cell.length_a   1.000
_cell.length_b   1.000
_cell.length_c   1.000
_cell.angle_alpha   90.00
_cell.angle_beta   90.00
_cell.angle_gamma   90.00
#
_symmetry.space_group_name_H-M   'P 1'
#
loop_
_entity.id
_entity.type
_entity.pdbx_description
1 polymer ?
#
loop_
_entity_poly.entity_id
_entity_poly.type
_entity_poly.pdbx_seq_one_letter_code
_entity_poly.pdbx_strand_id
1 'polypeptide(L)'
;GEGCVIVKRIDIAEFRELGLVHELNRKFLHPLGLALEVIVEDDGSERLGGIWDCRDDPEGFLFGTLDAEKMKSAEEFRRRQHSNRHKACGFIVQQDDLPLVSEAKD
;
A
#
# COMPACT_ATOMS: atom_id res chain seq x y z
N GLY A 1 5.46 26.10 -19.68
CA GLY A 1 5.01 26.30 -18.29
C GLY A 1 4.47 24.98 -17.82
N GLU A 2 5.19 24.29 -16.95
CA GLU A 2 4.82 22.95 -16.51
C GLU A 2 3.58 23.06 -15.61
N GLY A 3 2.50 22.39 -16.01
CA GLY A 3 1.27 22.35 -15.23
C GLY A 3 1.48 21.60 -13.93
N CYS A 4 1.03 22.18 -12.82
CA CYS A 4 0.99 21.49 -11.53
C CYS A 4 0.02 20.30 -11.61
N VAL A 5 0.55 19.08 -11.60
CA VAL A 5 -0.27 17.86 -11.52
C VAL A 5 -0.89 17.81 -10.12
N ILE A 6 -2.20 18.00 -10.03
CA ILE A 6 -2.94 17.82 -8.77
C ILE A 6 -2.94 16.34 -8.41
N VAL A 7 -2.16 15.97 -7.41
CA VAL A 7 -2.13 14.59 -6.89
C VAL A 7 -3.32 14.39 -5.96
N LYS A 8 -4.23 13.49 -6.33
CA LYS A 8 -5.31 13.03 -5.45
C LYS A 8 -4.74 12.08 -4.39
N ARG A 9 -5.18 12.23 -3.14
CA ARG A 9 -4.82 11.37 -2.01
C ARG A 9 -6.00 10.52 -1.62
N ILE A 10 -5.74 9.25 -1.27
CA ILE A 10 -6.72 8.40 -0.60
C ILE A 10 -6.84 8.82 0.87
N ASP A 11 -8.03 8.67 1.44
CA ASP A 11 -8.23 8.84 2.89
C ASP A 11 -7.53 7.71 3.67
N ILE A 12 -6.99 8.02 4.85
CA ILE A 12 -6.23 7.03 5.64
C ILE A 12 -7.13 5.96 6.24
N ALA A 13 -8.35 6.32 6.65
CA ALA A 13 -9.32 5.33 7.12
C ALA A 13 -9.71 4.39 5.99
N GLU A 14 -9.97 4.91 4.79
CA GLU A 14 -10.23 4.07 3.61
C GLU A 14 -9.05 3.12 3.32
N PHE A 15 -7.81 3.62 3.36
CA PHE A 15 -6.61 2.81 3.13
C PHE A 15 -6.45 1.69 4.17
N ARG A 16 -6.78 1.95 5.44
CA ARG A 16 -6.76 0.97 6.54
C ARG A 16 -7.90 -0.05 6.42
N GLU A 17 -9.12 0.39 6.10
CA GLU A 17 -10.33 -0.42 6.01
C GLU A 17 -10.31 -1.37 4.81
N LEU A 18 -9.73 -0.94 3.68
CA LEU A 18 -9.44 -1.81 2.54
C LEU A 18 -8.43 -2.93 2.88
N GLY A 19 -7.81 -2.90 4.06
CA GLY A 19 -6.82 -3.88 4.48
C GLY A 19 -5.43 -3.68 3.87
N LEU A 20 -5.19 -2.55 3.18
CA LEU A 20 -3.94 -2.32 2.45
C LEU A 20 -2.76 -2.10 3.40
N VAL A 21 -2.95 -1.34 4.49
CA VAL A 21 -1.93 -1.21 5.56
C VAL A 21 -1.60 -2.58 6.16
N HIS A 22 -2.63 -3.39 6.42
CA HIS A 22 -2.46 -4.71 7.03
C HIS A 22 -1.62 -5.63 6.12
N GLU A 23 -1.93 -5.68 4.83
CA GLU A 23 -1.20 -6.50 3.88
C GLU A 23 0.19 -5.95 3.52
N LEU A 24 0.38 -4.63 3.51
CA LEU A 24 1.70 -4.00 3.37
C LEU A 24 2.60 -4.40 4.55
N ASN A 25 2.06 -4.28 5.76
CA ASN A 25 2.74 -4.69 6.98
C ASN A 25 3.06 -6.19 6.95
N ARG A 26 2.06 -7.06 6.72
CA ARG A 26 2.24 -8.52 6.76
C ARG A 26 3.19 -9.07 5.70
N LYS A 27 3.09 -8.61 4.45
CA LYS A 27 3.81 -9.21 3.31
C LYS A 27 5.17 -8.57 3.06
N PHE A 28 5.38 -7.33 3.48
CA PHE A 28 6.60 -6.58 3.14
C PHE A 28 7.34 -6.09 4.38
N LEU A 29 6.69 -5.35 5.28
CA LEU A 29 7.40 -4.68 6.37
C LEU A 29 7.73 -5.60 7.56
N HIS A 30 6.78 -6.42 8.01
CA HIS A 30 6.98 -7.32 9.16
C HIS A 30 8.13 -8.31 8.96
N PRO A 31 8.30 -8.97 7.78
CA PRO A 31 9.47 -9.81 7.52
C PRO A 31 10.81 -9.07 7.60
N LEU A 32 10.80 -7.74 7.55
CA LEU A 32 11.97 -6.87 7.69
C LEU A 32 12.09 -6.25 9.08
N GLY A 33 11.25 -6.66 10.05
CA GLY A 33 11.20 -6.05 11.39
C GLY A 33 10.63 -4.63 11.42
N LEU A 34 9.82 -4.25 10.43
CA LEU A 34 9.22 -2.91 10.31
C LEU A 34 7.68 -2.98 10.33
N ALA A 35 7.01 -1.88 10.69
CA ALA A 35 5.56 -1.75 10.53
C ALA A 35 5.14 -0.30 10.28
N LEU A 36 4.21 -0.06 9.35
CA LEU A 36 3.58 1.25 9.17
C LEU A 36 2.44 1.43 10.17
N GLU A 37 2.49 2.52 10.93
CA GLU A 37 1.50 2.89 11.93
C GLU A 37 0.41 3.80 11.34
N VAL A 38 -0.84 3.52 11.73
CA VAL A 38 -1.97 4.43 11.57
C VAL A 38 -2.38 4.89 12.97
N ILE A 39 -2.41 6.21 13.16
CA ILE A 39 -2.89 6.85 14.38
C ILE A 39 -4.34 7.27 14.15
N VAL A 40 -5.21 6.84 15.05
CA VAL A 40 -6.59 7.32 15.15
C VAL A 40 -6.62 8.36 16.26
N GLU A 41 -6.94 9.59 15.89
CA GLU A 41 -7.04 10.72 16.82
C GLU A 41 -8.37 10.66 17.60
N ASP A 42 -8.47 11.45 18.68
CA ASP A 42 -9.66 11.48 19.56
C ASP A 42 -10.95 11.90 18.83
N ASP A 43 -10.82 12.66 17.74
CA ASP A 43 -11.94 13.10 16.90
C ASP A 43 -12.34 12.06 15.83
N GLY A 44 -11.68 10.90 15.81
CA GLY A 44 -11.89 9.83 14.84
C GLY A 44 -11.17 10.03 13.50
N SER A 45 -10.44 11.13 13.31
CA SER A 45 -9.60 11.31 12.13
C SER A 45 -8.40 10.35 12.17
N GLU A 46 -7.95 9.92 10.99
CA GLU A 46 -6.84 8.99 10.86
C GLU A 46 -5.67 9.60 10.09
N ARG A 47 -4.45 9.34 10.54
CA ARG A 47 -3.23 9.71 9.83
C ARG A 47 -2.17 8.63 9.92
N LEU A 48 -1.20 8.67 8.99
CA LEU A 48 0.02 7.88 9.16
C LEU A 48 0.84 8.46 10.30
N GLY A 49 1.30 7.60 11.20
CA GLY A 49 2.18 7.96 12.31
C GLY A 49 3.63 7.94 11.86
N GLY A 50 4.21 6.75 11.84
CA GLY A 50 5.56 6.51 11.35
C GLY A 50 5.79 5.05 10.98
N ILE A 51 7.06 4.69 10.84
CA ILE A 51 7.50 3.30 10.72
C ILE A 51 8.04 2.87 12.07
N TRP A 52 7.45 1.84 12.66
CA TRP A 52 8.03 1.16 13.82
C TRP A 52 9.22 0.31 13.36
N ASP A 53 10.29 0.31 14.15
CA ASP A 53 11.55 -0.39 13.88
C ASP A 53 11.85 -1.35 15.03
N CYS A 54 11.73 -2.64 14.74
CA CYS A 54 12.01 -3.75 15.66
C CYS A 54 13.02 -4.72 15.02
N ARG A 55 13.96 -4.20 14.23
CA ARG A 55 15.01 -5.02 13.58
C ARG A 55 16.01 -5.63 14.57
N ASP A 56 16.03 -5.13 15.79
CA ASP A 56 16.76 -5.66 16.94
C ASP A 56 16.11 -6.89 17.57
N ASP A 57 14.83 -7.16 17.28
CA ASP A 57 14.14 -8.40 17.64
C ASP A 57 14.21 -9.41 16.49
N PRO A 58 14.76 -10.62 16.70
CA PRO A 58 14.89 -11.63 15.65
C PRO A 58 13.56 -12.14 15.08
N GLU A 59 12.44 -12.01 15.79
CA GLU A 59 11.10 -12.38 15.31
C GLU A 59 10.39 -11.20 14.61
N GLY A 60 10.84 -9.97 14.84
CA GLY A 60 10.26 -8.76 14.29
C GLY A 60 8.79 -8.58 14.73
N PHE A 61 7.90 -8.37 13.76
CA PHE A 61 6.47 -8.22 14.02
C PHE A 61 5.66 -9.46 13.62
N LEU A 62 5.12 -10.15 14.62
CA LEU A 62 4.15 -11.23 14.41
C LEU A 62 2.73 -10.73 14.70
N PHE A 63 1.78 -11.05 13.82
CA PHE A 63 0.37 -10.85 14.14
C PHE A 63 -0.10 -11.95 15.10
N GLY A 64 -0.62 -11.56 16.26
CA GLY A 64 -1.28 -12.51 17.16
C GLY A 64 -2.55 -13.13 16.56
N THR A 65 -3.26 -12.39 15.71
CA THR A 65 -4.41 -12.90 14.93
C THR A 65 -4.47 -12.18 13.59
N LEU A 66 -4.70 -12.93 12.52
CA LEU A 66 -4.87 -12.40 11.17
C LEU A 66 -6.33 -12.01 10.92
N ASP A 67 -6.55 -10.85 10.32
CA ASP A 67 -7.88 -10.38 9.93
C ASP A 67 -8.21 -10.87 8.51
N ALA A 68 -8.90 -12.00 8.42
CA ALA A 68 -9.20 -12.67 7.16
C ALA A 68 -10.04 -11.80 6.20
N GLU A 69 -10.93 -10.95 6.74
CA GLU A 69 -11.76 -10.06 5.91
C GLU A 69 -10.92 -8.93 5.32
N LYS A 70 -10.01 -8.33 6.10
CA LYS A 70 -9.05 -7.36 5.56
C LYS A 70 -8.13 -7.97 4.51
N MET A 71 -7.65 -9.19 4.75
CA MET A 71 -6.82 -9.90 3.77
C MET A 71 -7.56 -10.10 2.45
N LYS A 72 -8.81 -10.56 2.50
CA LYS A 72 -9.66 -10.77 1.32
C LYS A 72 -9.94 -9.45 0.59
N SER A 73 -10.36 -8.42 1.33
CA SER A 73 -10.66 -7.08 0.78
C SER A 73 -9.44 -6.49 0.05
N ALA A 74 -8.26 -6.56 0.67
CA ALA A 74 -7.02 -6.07 0.08
C ALA A 74 -6.59 -6.87 -1.16
N GLU A 75 -6.79 -8.19 -1.17
CA GLU A 75 -6.53 -9.03 -2.33
C GLU A 75 -7.47 -8.71 -3.51
N GLU A 76 -8.76 -8.56 -3.26
CA GLU A 76 -9.75 -8.18 -4.27
C GLU A 76 -9.45 -6.80 -4.88
N PHE A 77 -9.15 -5.81 -4.02
CA PHE A 77 -8.74 -4.47 -4.45
C PHE A 77 -7.49 -4.54 -5.32
N ARG A 78 -6.43 -5.21 -4.83
CA ARG A 78 -5.16 -5.37 -5.54
C ARG A 78 -5.35 -6.06 -6.89
N ARG A 79 -6.14 -7.12 -6.97
CA ARG A 79 -6.44 -7.82 -8.23
C ARG A 79 -7.09 -6.89 -9.26
N ARG A 80 -8.08 -6.08 -8.83
CA ARG A 80 -8.73 -5.09 -9.69
C ARG A 80 -7.74 -4.06 -10.21
N GLN A 81 -6.96 -3.45 -9.31
CA GLN A 81 -5.99 -2.42 -9.70
C GLN A 81 -4.85 -2.98 -10.57
N HIS A 82 -4.37 -4.20 -10.28
CA HIS A 82 -3.38 -4.89 -11.10
C HIS A 82 -3.89 -5.17 -12.51
N SER A 83 -5.15 -5.59 -12.66
CA SER A 83 -5.76 -5.78 -13.98
C SER A 83 -5.80 -4.47 -14.76
N ASN A 84 -6.21 -3.37 -14.12
CA ASN A 84 -6.26 -2.04 -14.77
C ASN A 84 -4.85 -1.59 -15.18
N ARG A 85 -3.87 -1.71 -14.29
CA ARG A 85 -2.48 -1.33 -14.57
C ARG A 85 -1.86 -2.18 -15.67
N HIS A 86 -2.07 -3.50 -15.65
CA HIS A 86 -1.59 -4.39 -16.71
C HIS A 86 -2.21 -4.04 -18.07
N LYS A 87 -3.50 -3.71 -18.13
CA LYS A 87 -4.16 -3.26 -19.38
C LYS A 87 -3.58 -1.94 -19.90
N ALA A 88 -3.29 -0.99 -19.00
CA ALA A 88 -2.81 0.34 -19.38
C ALA A 88 -1.30 0.37 -19.69
N CYS A 89 -0.50 -0.40 -18.95
CA CYS A 89 0.96 -0.31 -18.95
C CYS A 89 1.64 -1.58 -19.47
N GLY A 90 0.93 -2.69 -19.67
CA GLY A 90 1.52 -3.99 -20.05
C GLY A 90 2.26 -4.72 -18.92
N PHE A 91 2.36 -4.12 -17.73
CA PHE A 91 3.00 -4.70 -16.56
C PHE A 91 2.30 -4.27 -15.27
N ILE A 92 2.52 -5.02 -14.19
CA ILE A 92 2.03 -4.68 -12.84
C ILE A 92 3.14 -4.00 -12.06
N VAL A 93 4.31 -4.65 -11.96
CA VAL A 93 5.52 -4.10 -11.34
C VAL A 93 6.40 -3.58 -12.46
N GLN A 94 6.86 -2.34 -12.34
CA GLN A 94 7.79 -1.76 -13.29
C GLN A 94 9.17 -2.38 -13.08
N GLN A 95 9.82 -2.81 -14.15
CA GLN A 95 11.19 -3.29 -14.15
C GLN A 95 12.12 -2.22 -14.73
N ASP A 96 13.39 -2.23 -14.33
CA ASP A 96 14.38 -1.21 -14.70
C ASP A 96 14.67 -1.15 -16.21
N ASP A 97 14.35 -2.20 -16.95
CA ASP A 97 14.60 -2.38 -18.38
C ASP A 97 13.39 -2.07 -19.28
N LEU A 98 12.23 -1.78 -18.70
CA LEU A 98 11.01 -1.47 -19.47
C LEU A 98 10.89 0.04 -19.71
N PRO A 99 10.90 0.51 -20.98
CA PRO A 99 10.61 1.90 -21.27
C PRO A 99 9.21 2.24 -20.75
N LEU A 100 9.06 3.40 -20.11
CA LEU A 100 7.75 3.96 -19.76
C LEU A 100 6.89 3.92 -21.03
N VAL A 101 5.84 3.10 -21.04
CA VAL A 101 5.06 2.88 -22.27
C VAL A 101 4.48 4.22 -22.72
N SER A 102 5.02 4.63 -23.87
CA SER A 102 4.74 5.74 -24.78
C SER A 102 3.74 6.81 -24.33
N GLU A 103 4.20 8.06 -24.43
CA GLU A 103 3.43 9.16 -25.02
C GLU A 103 2.32 8.61 -25.92
N ALA A 104 1.07 8.75 -25.49
CA ALA A 104 -0.07 8.62 -26.38
C ALA A 104 0.14 9.66 -27.49
N LYS A 105 0.70 9.21 -28.62
CA LYS A 105 0.71 9.96 -29.86
C LYS A 105 -0.68 9.82 -30.45
N ASP A 106 -1.45 10.89 -30.35
CA ASP A 106 -2.58 11.16 -31.24
C ASP A 106 -2.13 11.28 -32.70
#